data_AF-A0AA40S080-F1
#
_entry.id   AF-A0AA40S080-F1
#
_cell.length_a   1.000
_cell.length_b   1.000
_cell.length_c   1.000
_cell.angle_alpha   90.00
_cell.angle_beta   90.00
_cell.angle_gamma   90.00
#
_symmetry.space_group_name_H-M   'P 1'
#
loop_
_entity.id
_entity.type
_entity.pdbx_description
1 polymer ?
#
loop_
_entity_poly.entity_id
_entity_poly.type
_entity_poly.pdbx_seq_one_letter_code
_entity_poly.pdbx_strand_id
1 'polypeptide(L)'
;MMLVQAVGMGVRISLADLEMTWRAVDEAAGAGRGALERTAVAFGVRRAVVMAAIDRVEAAVGDQDFFDARVRRSGALTAAGHAFHRKAPALIRAWKGLMPPGVK
;
A
#
# COMPACT_ATOMS: atom_id res chain seq x y z
N MET A 1 6.74 21.08 -9.75
CA MET A 1 5.73 20.04 -9.48
C MET A 1 5.45 19.34 -10.80
N MET A 2 6.20 18.27 -11.11
CA MET A 2 6.17 17.66 -12.45
C MET A 2 5.25 16.44 -12.41
N LEU A 3 4.09 16.58 -13.05
CA LEU A 3 3.10 15.51 -13.22
C LEU A 3 3.46 14.77 -14.52
N VAL A 4 3.95 13.54 -14.43
CA VAL A 4 4.10 12.68 -15.62
C VAL A 4 2.73 12.08 -15.92
N GLN A 5 2.13 12.47 -17.05
CA GLN A 5 0.86 11.94 -17.54
C GLN A 5 1.12 10.74 -18.46
N ALA A 6 0.58 9.58 -18.09
CA ALA A 6 0.34 8.47 -19.02
C ALA A 6 -1.18 8.28 -19.12
N VAL A 7 -1.72 8.45 -20.32
CA VAL A 7 -3.15 8.36 -20.64
C VAL A 7 -3.48 6.91 -21.00
N GLY A 8 -4.40 6.32 -20.24
CA GLY A 8 -4.94 4.97 -20.48
C GLY A 8 -5.63 4.44 -19.22
N MET A 9 -6.78 5.02 -18.84
CA MET A 9 -7.57 4.65 -17.63
C MET A 9 -6.72 4.23 -16.42
N GLY A 10 -5.61 4.94 -16.19
CA GLY A 10 -4.54 4.48 -15.32
C GLY A 10 -4.82 4.85 -13.88
N VAL A 11 -5.06 3.84 -13.04
CA VAL A 11 -5.02 4.00 -11.59
C VAL A 11 -3.63 4.54 -11.24
N ARG A 12 -3.55 5.82 -10.87
CA ARG A 12 -2.30 6.45 -10.45
C ARG A 12 -2.01 6.04 -9.01
N ILE A 13 -1.04 5.16 -8.84
CA ILE A 13 -0.47 4.83 -7.53
C ILE A 13 0.79 5.66 -7.31
N SER A 14 0.91 6.27 -6.14
CA SER A 14 2.13 6.95 -5.72
C SER A 14 3.05 5.98 -4.96
N LEU A 15 4.34 6.34 -4.85
CA LEU A 15 5.25 5.61 -3.97
C LEU A 15 4.74 5.60 -2.52
N ALA A 16 4.16 6.71 -2.06
CA ALA A 16 3.55 6.80 -0.74
C ALA A 16 2.38 5.81 -0.57
N ASP A 17 1.56 5.61 -1.61
CA ASP A 17 0.48 4.61 -1.56
C ASP A 17 1.03 3.19 -1.41
N LEU A 18 2.10 2.86 -2.14
CA LEU A 18 2.77 1.56 -2.03
C LEU A 18 3.40 1.34 -0.65
N GLU A 19 4.08 2.34 -0.11
CA GLU A 19 4.71 2.26 1.20
C GLU A 19 3.68 2.11 2.31
N MET A 20 2.61 2.90 2.25
CA MET A 20 1.52 2.86 3.21
C MET A 20 0.79 1.53 3.16
N THR A 21 0.51 1.02 1.95
CA THR A 21 -0.12 -0.30 1.75
C THR A 21 0.78 -1.42 2.25
N TRP A 22 2.08 -1.38 1.92
CA TRP A 22 3.04 -2.38 2.39
C TRP A 22 3.15 -2.39 3.91
N ARG A 23 3.21 -1.22 4.54
CA ARG A 23 3.24 -1.12 6.01
C ARG A 23 1.99 -1.71 6.64
N ALA A 24 0.81 -1.42 6.09
CA ALA A 24 -0.44 -1.99 6.59
C ALA A 24 -0.44 -3.53 6.50
N VAL A 25 0.08 -4.07 5.40
CA VAL A 25 0.19 -5.52 5.20
C VAL A 25 1.24 -6.13 6.14
N ASP A 26 2.36 -5.46 6.36
CA ASP A 26 3.43 -5.90 7.28
C ASP A 26 2.95 -5.93 8.75
N GLU A 27 2.28 -4.87 9.18
CA GLU A 27 1.67 -4.77 10.51
C GLU A 27 0.58 -5.84 10.74
N ALA A 28 -0.13 -6.20 9.68
CA ALA A 28 -1.13 -7.27 9.70
C ALA A 28 -0.48 -8.66 9.76
N ALA A 29 0.60 -8.89 9.01
CA ALA A 29 1.37 -10.14 9.06
C ALA A 29 1.99 -10.37 10.45
N GLY A 30 2.44 -9.32 11.14
CA GLY A 30 3.07 -9.43 12.46
C GLY A 30 2.08 -9.53 13.63
N ALA A 31 1.11 -8.62 13.72
CA ALA A 31 0.24 -8.49 14.89
C ALA A 31 -1.24 -8.79 14.63
N GLY A 32 -1.64 -8.99 13.37
CA GLY A 32 -3.02 -9.19 12.96
C GLY A 32 -3.86 -7.94 13.19
N ARG A 33 -4.37 -7.72 14.40
CA ARG A 33 -5.33 -6.63 14.70
C ARG A 33 -4.67 -5.25 14.76
N GLY A 34 -5.42 -4.22 14.39
CA GLY A 34 -5.02 -2.81 14.52
C GLY A 34 -3.96 -2.33 13.52
N ALA A 35 -3.71 -3.10 12.47
CA ALA A 35 -2.67 -2.81 11.48
C ALA A 35 -2.90 -1.49 10.72
N LEU A 36 -4.15 -1.22 10.36
CA LEU A 36 -4.53 0.03 9.68
C LEU A 36 -4.36 1.24 10.60
N GLU A 37 -4.71 1.11 11.87
CA GLU A 37 -4.56 2.16 12.88
C GLU A 37 -3.08 2.46 13.15
N ARG A 38 -2.24 1.43 13.33
CA ARG A 38 -0.79 1.63 13.52
C ARG A 38 -0.14 2.24 12.30
N THR A 39 -0.55 1.82 11.11
CA THR A 39 -0.08 2.42 9.86
C THR A 39 -0.51 3.88 9.76
N ALA A 40 -1.76 4.19 10.09
CA ALA A 40 -2.24 5.58 10.10
C ALA A 40 -1.42 6.46 11.04
N VAL A 41 -1.10 5.97 12.25
CA VAL A 41 -0.21 6.65 13.20
C VAL A 41 1.19 6.84 12.63
N ALA A 42 1.79 5.80 12.03
CA ALA A 42 3.13 5.87 11.47
C ALA A 42 3.28 6.91 10.34
N PHE A 43 2.22 7.13 9.57
CA PHE A 43 2.19 8.11 8.47
C PHE A 43 1.57 9.46 8.87
N GLY A 44 1.10 9.62 10.11
CA GLY A 44 0.43 10.85 10.56
C GLY A 44 -0.86 11.18 9.82
N VAL A 45 -1.55 10.15 9.31
CA VAL A 45 -2.79 10.30 8.50
C VAL A 45 -3.99 9.67 9.18
N ARG A 46 -5.19 9.90 8.63
CA ARG A 46 -6.40 9.20 9.08
C ARG A 46 -6.42 7.78 8.52
N ARG A 47 -7.03 6.84 9.26
CA ARG A 47 -7.27 5.47 8.79
C ARG A 47 -7.92 5.39 7.40
N ALA A 48 -8.85 6.29 7.10
CA ALA A 48 -9.49 6.35 5.79
C ALA A 48 -8.50 6.61 4.64
N VAL A 49 -7.41 7.34 4.89
CA VAL A 49 -6.34 7.57 3.90
C VAL A 49 -5.57 6.28 3.63
N VAL A 50 -5.27 5.51 4.68
CA VAL A 50 -4.65 4.18 4.56
C VAL A 50 -5.54 3.24 3.76
N MET A 51 -6.84 3.21 4.05
CA MET A 51 -7.80 2.40 3.27
C MET A 51 -7.82 2.83 1.80
N ALA A 52 -7.89 4.12 1.52
CA ALA A 52 -7.89 4.61 0.15
C ALA A 52 -6.57 4.31 -0.59
N ALA A 53 -5.43 4.29 0.11
CA ALA A 53 -4.16 3.85 -0.47
C ALA A 53 -4.19 2.36 -0.82
N ILE A 54 -4.69 1.53 0.09
CA ILE A 54 -4.88 0.09 -0.15
C ILE A 54 -5.79 -0.13 -1.36
N ASP A 55 -6.98 0.49 -1.39
CA ASP A 55 -7.94 0.32 -2.49
C ASP A 55 -7.32 0.74 -3.85
N ARG A 56 -6.50 1.80 -3.88
CA ARG A 56 -5.75 2.20 -5.09
C ARG A 56 -4.73 1.15 -5.53
N VAL A 57 -3.99 0.57 -4.59
CA VAL A 57 -2.98 -0.45 -4.91
C VAL A 57 -3.63 -1.77 -5.31
N GLU A 58 -4.70 -2.20 -4.63
CA GLU A 58 -5.50 -3.38 -4.99
C GLU A 58 -6.02 -3.25 -6.42
N ALA A 59 -6.62 -2.10 -6.76
CA ALA A 59 -7.08 -1.82 -8.13
C ALA A 59 -5.94 -1.84 -9.16
N ALA A 60 -4.77 -1.28 -8.83
CA ALA A 60 -3.63 -1.24 -9.75
C ALA A 60 -2.96 -2.61 -9.97
N VAL A 61 -3.06 -3.52 -8.99
CA VAL A 61 -2.43 -4.85 -9.03
C VAL A 61 -3.40 -5.94 -9.55
N GLY A 62 -4.58 -5.53 -10.03
CA GLY A 62 -5.56 -6.41 -10.69
C GLY A 62 -6.81 -6.70 -9.88
N ASP A 63 -7.23 -5.75 -9.04
CA ASP A 63 -8.47 -5.78 -8.25
C ASP A 63 -8.53 -6.97 -7.27
N GLN A 64 -7.41 -7.22 -6.59
CA GLN A 64 -7.27 -8.30 -5.61
C GLN A 64 -7.34 -7.76 -4.19
N ASP A 65 -8.23 -8.31 -3.37
CA ASP A 65 -8.28 -8.01 -1.94
C ASP A 65 -7.00 -8.49 -1.26
N PHE A 66 -6.29 -7.61 -0.56
CA PHE A 66 -5.14 -7.96 0.29
C PHE A 66 -5.58 -8.38 1.69
N PHE A 67 -6.74 -7.90 2.12
CA PHE A 67 -7.34 -8.19 3.41
C PHE A 67 -8.71 -8.84 3.20
N ASP A 68 -9.04 -9.87 3.97
CA ASP A 68 -10.38 -10.45 3.92
C ASP A 68 -11.43 -9.39 4.36
N ALA A 69 -12.58 -9.31 3.66
CA ALA A 69 -13.57 -8.25 3.83
C ALA A 69 -14.20 -8.22 5.24
N ARG A 70 -14.37 -9.38 5.90
CA ARG A 70 -14.80 -9.46 7.32
C ARG A 70 -13.70 -8.98 8.27
N VAL A 71 -12.48 -8.91 7.77
CA VAL A 71 -11.22 -8.95 8.49
C VAL A 71 -10.41 -7.65 8.30
N ARG A 72 -10.86 -6.66 7.52
CA ARG A 72 -10.34 -5.27 7.59
C ARG A 72 -10.42 -4.66 9.02
N ARG A 73 -11.03 -5.36 9.99
CA ARG A 73 -10.91 -5.16 11.47
C ARG A 73 -9.98 -6.12 12.21
N SER A 74 -9.83 -7.39 11.78
CA SER A 74 -9.01 -8.40 12.46
C SER A 74 -7.59 -8.58 11.89
N GLY A 75 -7.34 -8.07 10.67
CA GLY A 75 -6.06 -7.97 9.97
C GLY A 75 -5.40 -9.27 9.54
N ALA A 76 -6.18 -10.30 9.22
CA ALA A 76 -5.70 -11.43 8.43
C ALA A 76 -5.57 -11.05 6.94
N LEU A 77 -4.52 -11.56 6.32
CA LEU A 77 -4.19 -11.32 4.92
C LEU A 77 -4.78 -12.43 4.04
N THR A 78 -5.14 -12.07 2.82
CA THR A 78 -5.45 -13.04 1.76
C THR A 78 -4.15 -13.62 1.19
N ALA A 79 -4.27 -14.58 0.26
CA ALA A 79 -3.13 -15.05 -0.53
C ALA A 79 -2.46 -13.91 -1.32
N ALA A 80 -3.25 -12.98 -1.85
CA ALA A 80 -2.76 -11.80 -2.56
C ALA A 80 -2.01 -10.86 -1.61
N GLY A 81 -2.57 -10.59 -0.42
CA GLY A 81 -1.90 -9.80 0.62
C GLY A 81 -0.55 -10.37 1.03
N HIS A 82 -0.46 -11.69 1.23
CA HIS A 82 0.81 -12.37 1.50
C HIS A 82 1.80 -12.31 0.32
N ALA A 83 1.32 -12.43 -0.91
CA ALA A 83 2.17 -12.30 -2.09
C ALA A 83 2.72 -10.87 -2.24
N PHE A 84 1.87 -9.87 -1.99
CA PHE A 84 2.25 -8.47 -1.98
C PHE A 84 3.28 -8.18 -0.89
N HIS A 85 3.06 -8.66 0.35
CA HIS A 85 3.99 -8.51 1.48
C HIS A 85 5.43 -8.89 1.11
N ARG A 86 5.61 -10.02 0.41
CA ARG A 86 6.92 -10.53 0.00
C ARG A 86 7.56 -9.73 -1.14
N LYS A 87 6.76 -9.24 -2.09
CA LYS A 87 7.26 -8.63 -3.35
C LYS A 87 7.42 -7.11 -3.25
N ALA A 88 6.55 -6.43 -2.51
CA ALA A 88 6.51 -4.97 -2.42
C ALA A 88 7.82 -4.32 -1.94
N PRO A 89 8.61 -4.87 -0.99
CA PRO A 89 9.88 -4.27 -0.59
C PRO A 89 10.90 -4.13 -1.71
N ALA A 90 10.94 -5.08 -2.64
CA ALA A 90 11.84 -5.01 -3.79
C ALA A 90 11.38 -3.92 -4.78
N LEU A 91 10.06 -3.85 -5.02
CA LEU A 91 9.47 -2.82 -5.88
C LEU A 91 9.67 -1.41 -5.32
N ILE A 92 9.40 -1.19 -4.02
CA ILE A 92 9.59 0.10 -3.35
C ILE A 92 11.07 0.54 -3.44
N ARG A 93 12.02 -0.38 -3.20
CA ARG A 93 13.45 -0.08 -3.33
C ARG A 93 13.85 0.28 -4.76
N ALA A 94 13.36 -0.47 -5.75
CA ALA A 94 13.62 -0.18 -7.15
C ALA A 94 13.08 1.21 -7.53
N TRP A 95 11.85 1.54 -7.10
CA TRP A 95 11.26 2.84 -7.40
C TRP A 95 12.02 3.99 -6.75
N LYS A 96 12.43 3.85 -5.48
CA LYS A 96 13.30 4.84 -4.81
C LYS A 96 14.63 5.04 -5.54
N GLY A 97 15.24 3.96 -6.04
CA GLY A 97 16.49 4.03 -6.79
C GLY A 97 16.38 4.73 -8.15
N LEU A 98 15.17 4.80 -8.71
CA LEU A 98 14.89 5.51 -9.97
C LEU A 98 14.61 7.01 -9.74
N MET A 99 14.42 7.45 -8.50
CA MET A 99 14.20 8.87 -8.20
C MET A 99 15.55 9.59 -8.08
N PRO A 100 15.75 10.72 -8.79
CA PRO A 100 16.98 11.49 -8.64
C PRO A 100 17.13 11.97 -7.20
N PRO A 101 18.35 12.01 -6.66
CA PRO A 101 18.60 12.46 -5.29
C PRO A 101 18.08 13.90 -5.12
N GLY A 102 17.10 14.11 -4.24
CA GLY A 102 16.53 15.42 -3.93
C GLY A 102 15.03 15.60 -4.23
N VAL A 103 14.36 14.62 -4.85
CA VAL A 103 12.90 14.65 -4.98
C VAL A 103 12.28 14.16 -3.67
N LYS A 104 11.82 15.11 -2.83
CA LYS A 104 10.98 14.87 -1.66
C LYS A 104 9.52 15.09 -2.00
#